data_AF-A0A1H6IFL1-F1
#
_entry.id   AF-A0A1H6IFL1-F1
#
_cell.length_a   1.000
_cell.length_b   1.000
_cell.length_c   1.000
_cell.angle_alpha   90.00
_cell.angle_beta   90.00
_cell.angle_gamma   90.00
#
_symmetry.space_group_name_H-M   'P 1'
#
loop_
_entity.id
_entity.type
_entity.pdbx_description
1 polymer ?
#
loop_
_entity_poly.entity_id
_entity_poly.type
_entity_poly.pdbx_seq_one_letter_code
_entity_poly.pdbx_strand_id
1 'polypeptide(L)'
;MKRAVKAFIAVYFTVIMCFIGGMTAFAWDVDTLRQNITLKNAPEGTAFADILVKDKKNDKYAVDFNEENGKLLGVGKDCGLAKYEEGGYTSMLLRHNCAVFEKSDMENMYVMFGLKEENDEIFNHFSQVKVAYCDKDGNILGVTNASAFETVHFFNTPAAYTIETNGEGIYCRVSTGPPYFMMLVVPVLVLVPSFGIALGVIAKRLRKKAQTAKMIKRIQSGEVDNERKE
;
A
#
# COMPACT_ATOMS: atom_id res chain seq x y z
N MET A 1 -13.34 41.46 -18.34
CA MET A 1 -13.52 40.05 -18.80
C MET A 1 -12.22 39.24 -18.88
N LYS A 2 -11.08 39.80 -19.33
CA LYS A 2 -9.77 39.11 -19.26
C LYS A 2 -9.36 38.74 -17.82
N ARG A 3 -9.68 39.57 -16.82
CA ARG A 3 -9.39 39.34 -15.40
C ARG A 3 -10.14 38.13 -14.80
N ALA A 4 -11.45 38.01 -15.03
CA ALA A 4 -12.23 36.89 -14.47
C ALA A 4 -11.82 35.53 -15.03
N VAL A 5 -11.49 35.46 -16.32
CA VAL A 5 -10.98 34.22 -16.95
C VAL A 5 -9.58 33.89 -16.43
N LYS A 6 -8.70 34.89 -16.29
CA LYS A 6 -7.37 34.69 -15.69
C LYS A 6 -7.45 34.26 -14.23
N ALA A 7 -8.37 34.83 -13.44
CA ALA A 7 -8.61 34.44 -12.06
C ALA A 7 -9.13 33.01 -11.95
N PHE A 8 -10.05 32.60 -12.84
CA PHE A 8 -10.53 31.23 -12.88
C PHE A 8 -9.43 30.23 -13.24
N ILE A 9 -8.61 30.53 -14.26
CA ILE A 9 -7.45 29.70 -14.62
C ILE A 9 -6.47 29.61 -13.44
N ALA A 10 -6.17 30.74 -12.79
CA ALA A 10 -5.29 30.76 -11.62
C ALA A 10 -5.82 29.88 -10.48
N VAL A 11 -7.12 30.01 -10.13
CA VAL A 11 -7.76 29.18 -9.10
C VAL A 11 -7.74 27.70 -9.50
N TYR A 12 -7.99 27.37 -10.76
CA TYR A 12 -7.93 25.99 -11.25
C TYR A 12 -6.53 25.39 -11.12
N PHE A 13 -5.49 26.12 -11.54
CA PHE A 13 -4.11 25.68 -11.36
C PHE A 13 -3.72 25.57 -9.89
N THR A 14 -4.15 26.49 -9.03
CA THR A 14 -3.91 26.40 -7.60
C THR A 14 -4.57 25.16 -7.00
N VAL A 15 -5.83 24.87 -7.35
CA VAL A 15 -6.53 23.66 -6.88
C VAL A 15 -5.79 22.40 -7.36
N ILE A 16 -5.43 22.31 -8.64
CA ILE A 16 -4.67 21.17 -9.16
C ILE A 16 -3.32 21.02 -8.45
N MET A 17 -2.57 22.10 -8.26
CA MET A 17 -1.27 22.06 -7.58
C MET A 17 -1.40 21.69 -6.11
N CYS A 18 -2.47 22.16 -5.42
CA CYS A 18 -2.76 21.76 -4.05
C CYS A 18 -3.15 20.28 -3.95
N PHE A 19 -3.90 19.75 -4.92
CA PHE A 19 -4.28 18.33 -4.94
C PHE A 19 -3.09 17.43 -5.32
N ILE A 20 -2.38 17.72 -6.40
CA ILE A 20 -1.21 16.94 -6.83
C ILE A 20 -0.09 17.05 -5.79
N GLY A 21 0.20 18.25 -5.30
CA GLY A 21 1.21 18.49 -4.26
C GLY A 21 0.82 17.86 -2.91
N GLY A 22 -0.48 17.86 -2.57
CA GLY A 22 -1.01 17.17 -1.39
C GLY A 22 -0.89 15.66 -1.51
N MET A 23 -1.25 15.07 -2.65
CA MET A 23 -1.11 13.63 -2.90
C MET A 23 0.34 13.15 -2.77
N THR A 24 1.31 13.94 -3.26
CA THR A 24 2.73 13.60 -3.10
C THR A 24 3.21 13.72 -1.65
N ALA A 25 2.60 14.60 -0.84
CA ALA A 25 2.93 14.74 0.58
C ALA A 25 2.31 13.65 1.47
N PHE A 26 1.26 12.96 0.99
CA PHE A 26 0.65 11.79 1.62
C PHE A 26 1.07 10.47 0.96
N ALA A 27 2.17 10.45 0.21
CA ALA A 27 2.72 9.22 -0.34
C ALA A 27 3.05 8.28 0.83
N TRP A 28 2.29 7.22 0.97
CA TRP A 28 2.56 6.15 1.92
C TRP A 28 3.73 5.34 1.37
N ASP A 29 4.93 5.78 1.70
CA ASP A 29 6.21 5.19 1.29
C ASP A 29 6.61 4.09 2.28
N VAL A 30 5.88 2.98 2.22
CA VAL A 30 6.15 1.80 3.05
C VAL A 30 6.49 0.62 2.15
N ASP A 31 7.61 -0.01 2.43
CA ASP A 31 8.07 -1.20 1.73
C ASP A 31 7.21 -2.41 2.13
N THR A 32 6.28 -2.80 1.26
CA THR A 32 5.38 -3.95 1.46
C THR A 32 6.04 -5.28 1.07
N LEU A 33 7.25 -5.27 0.54
CA LEU A 33 7.99 -6.48 0.17
C LEU A 33 9.06 -6.84 1.19
N ARG A 34 9.11 -6.15 2.33
CA ARG A 34 9.99 -6.49 3.45
C ARG A 34 9.21 -6.70 4.73
N GLN A 35 9.60 -7.72 5.49
CA GLN A 35 9.13 -7.93 6.85
C GLN A 35 10.24 -7.67 7.85
N ASN A 36 9.95 -6.76 8.77
CA ASN A 36 10.82 -6.40 9.88
C ASN A 36 10.32 -7.03 11.17
N ILE A 37 11.23 -7.66 11.93
CA ILE A 37 10.93 -8.25 13.23
C ILE A 37 11.88 -7.65 14.25
N THR A 38 11.33 -7.00 15.27
CA THR A 38 12.10 -6.52 16.43
C THR A 38 11.99 -7.51 17.57
N LEU A 39 13.13 -7.91 18.16
CA LEU A 39 13.24 -9.01 19.12
C LEU A 39 13.58 -8.51 20.53
N LYS A 40 12.65 -7.80 21.19
CA LYS A 40 12.93 -7.34 22.57
C LYS A 40 12.98 -8.53 23.51
N ASN A 41 13.93 -8.53 24.44
CA ASN A 41 14.12 -9.61 25.43
C ASN A 41 14.25 -11.01 24.80
N ALA A 42 14.94 -11.12 23.66
CA ALA A 42 15.25 -12.42 23.07
C ALA A 42 16.07 -13.29 24.06
N PRO A 43 15.86 -14.62 24.10
CA PRO A 43 16.66 -15.52 24.91
C PRO A 43 18.16 -15.40 24.62
N GLU A 44 19.00 -15.63 25.62
CA GLU A 44 20.45 -15.69 25.44
C GLU A 44 20.83 -16.77 24.42
N GLY A 45 21.80 -16.47 23.54
CA GLY A 45 22.23 -17.36 22.47
C GLY A 45 21.42 -17.26 21.18
N THR A 46 20.39 -16.40 21.12
CA THR A 46 19.66 -16.14 19.88
C THR A 46 20.60 -15.57 18.82
N ALA A 47 20.66 -16.23 17.67
CA ALA A 47 21.42 -15.80 16.49
C ALA A 47 20.50 -15.22 15.40
N PHE A 48 19.27 -15.73 15.31
CA PHE A 48 18.23 -15.24 14.43
C PHE A 48 16.85 -15.62 14.97
N ALA A 49 15.81 -15.11 14.33
CA ALA A 49 14.44 -15.52 14.60
C ALA A 49 13.72 -15.83 13.29
N ASP A 50 12.72 -16.69 13.37
CA ASP A 50 11.83 -17.01 12.27
C ASP A 50 10.37 -16.84 12.68
N ILE A 51 9.53 -16.49 11.70
CA ILE A 51 8.08 -16.50 11.87
C ILE A 51 7.63 -17.93 11.67
N LEU A 52 6.82 -18.42 12.59
CA LEU A 52 6.13 -19.69 12.43
C LEU A 52 4.69 -19.43 12.02
N VAL A 53 4.26 -20.11 10.96
CA VAL A 53 2.92 -20.01 10.38
C VAL A 53 2.24 -21.37 10.44
N LYS A 54 0.91 -21.40 10.47
CA LYS A 54 0.18 -22.67 10.42
C LYS A 54 0.14 -23.23 9.02
N ASP A 55 0.53 -24.50 8.87
CA ASP A 55 0.36 -25.23 7.63
C ASP A 55 -1.12 -25.34 7.29
N LYS A 56 -1.49 -24.95 6.07
CA LYS A 56 -2.82 -25.17 5.51
C LYS A 56 -2.81 -26.36 4.58
N LYS A 57 -3.94 -27.07 4.51
CA LYS A 57 -4.12 -28.12 3.51
C LYS A 57 -4.00 -27.50 2.10
N ASN A 58 -3.08 -28.02 1.29
CA ASN A 58 -2.75 -27.50 -0.04
C ASN A 58 -2.25 -26.04 -0.01
N ASP A 59 -1.45 -25.67 0.99
CA ASP A 59 -0.82 -24.35 1.02
C ASP A 59 0.07 -24.14 -0.22
N LYS A 60 -0.15 -23.04 -0.96
CA LYS A 60 0.62 -22.71 -2.17
C LYS A 60 2.09 -22.40 -1.86
N TYR A 61 2.42 -22.05 -0.62
CA TYR A 61 3.76 -21.71 -0.19
C TYR A 61 4.51 -22.89 0.41
N ALA A 62 3.82 -23.96 0.81
CA ALA A 62 4.45 -25.07 1.52
C ALA A 62 5.49 -25.79 0.65
N VAL A 63 6.64 -26.07 1.24
CA VAL A 63 7.74 -26.83 0.65
C VAL A 63 8.33 -27.77 1.70
N ASP A 64 8.88 -28.90 1.27
CA ASP A 64 9.49 -29.87 2.20
C ASP A 64 10.66 -29.26 2.97
N PHE A 65 11.52 -28.53 2.27
CA PHE A 65 12.61 -27.73 2.82
C PHE A 65 13.05 -26.65 1.82
N ASN A 66 13.24 -25.43 2.31
CA ASN A 66 13.73 -24.31 1.50
C ASN A 66 15.27 -24.26 1.55
N GLU A 67 15.90 -24.89 0.56
CA GLU A 67 17.36 -24.98 0.43
C GLU A 67 18.06 -23.61 0.32
N GLU A 68 17.38 -22.59 -0.23
CA GLU A 68 17.93 -21.24 -0.34
C GLU A 68 18.08 -20.61 1.05
N ASN A 69 17.00 -20.59 1.83
CA ASN A 69 17.03 -20.07 3.19
C ASN A 69 17.89 -20.93 4.12
N GLY A 70 17.90 -22.25 3.96
CA GLY A 70 18.81 -23.14 4.68
C GLY A 70 20.27 -22.75 4.50
N LYS A 71 20.70 -22.48 3.25
CA LYS A 71 22.07 -22.01 2.96
C LYS A 71 22.35 -20.63 3.54
N LEU A 72 21.42 -19.68 3.43
CA LEU A 72 21.58 -18.33 3.95
C LEU A 72 21.71 -18.29 5.48
N LEU A 73 20.96 -19.16 6.16
CA LEU A 73 21.01 -19.33 7.61
C LEU A 73 22.15 -20.25 8.08
N GLY A 74 22.77 -21.01 7.17
CA GLY A 74 23.80 -22.00 7.51
C GLY A 74 23.24 -23.26 8.19
N VAL A 75 21.97 -23.59 7.98
CA VAL A 75 21.27 -24.72 8.63
C VAL A 75 20.75 -25.72 7.60
N GLY A 76 20.66 -26.99 8.00
CA GLY A 76 20.12 -28.06 7.17
C GLY A 76 18.69 -28.46 7.57
N LYS A 77 18.05 -29.29 6.75
CA LYS A 77 16.73 -29.89 7.01
C LYS A 77 16.60 -30.63 8.35
N ASP A 78 17.74 -30.98 8.95
CA ASP A 78 17.80 -31.72 10.19
C ASP A 78 17.78 -30.86 11.46
N CYS A 79 17.87 -29.53 11.33
CA CYS A 79 17.86 -28.60 12.46
C CYS A 79 16.49 -28.56 13.17
N GLY A 80 16.50 -28.06 14.41
CA GLY A 80 15.29 -27.98 15.24
C GLY A 80 14.18 -27.15 14.59
N LEU A 81 14.52 -26.04 13.95
CA LEU A 81 13.57 -25.17 13.26
C LEU A 81 12.91 -25.84 12.05
N ALA A 82 13.68 -26.58 11.24
CA ALA A 82 13.14 -27.27 10.06
C ALA A 82 12.18 -28.41 10.43
N LYS A 83 12.33 -29.00 11.62
CA LYS A 83 11.51 -30.09 12.15
C LYS A 83 10.38 -29.62 13.07
N TYR A 84 10.27 -28.31 13.30
CA TYR A 84 9.27 -27.78 14.21
C TYR A 84 7.87 -27.85 13.59
N GLU A 85 6.94 -28.54 14.28
CA GLU A 85 5.55 -28.72 13.83
C GLU A 85 4.53 -28.60 14.98
N GLU A 86 4.94 -28.01 16.12
CA GLU A 86 4.09 -27.98 17.32
C GLU A 86 2.84 -27.10 17.13
N GLY A 87 1.67 -27.68 17.38
CA GLY A 87 0.38 -27.01 17.16
C GLY A 87 0.09 -26.69 15.68
N GLY A 88 0.78 -27.39 14.75
CA GLY A 88 0.68 -27.19 13.31
C GLY A 88 1.42 -25.97 12.79
N TYR A 89 2.24 -25.32 13.63
CA TYR A 89 3.09 -24.20 13.22
C TYR A 89 4.41 -24.73 12.67
N THR A 90 4.82 -24.25 11.50
CA THR A 90 6.12 -24.57 10.89
C THR A 90 6.83 -23.31 10.42
N SER A 91 8.12 -23.44 10.13
CA SER A 91 9.02 -22.36 9.74
C SER A 91 8.59 -21.65 8.44
N MET A 92 8.43 -20.33 8.48
CA MET A 92 8.14 -19.55 7.26
C MET A 92 9.36 -19.50 6.33
N LEU A 93 10.58 -19.49 6.86
CA LEU A 93 11.79 -19.49 6.05
C LEU A 93 12.15 -20.87 5.50
N LEU A 94 12.04 -21.94 6.29
CA LEU A 94 12.54 -23.27 5.94
C LEU A 94 11.46 -24.21 5.39
N ARG A 95 10.18 -23.98 5.70
CA ARG A 95 9.06 -24.83 5.26
C ARG A 95 8.07 -24.13 4.33
N HIS A 96 8.30 -22.85 4.05
CA HIS A 96 7.52 -22.07 3.11
C HIS A 96 8.40 -21.30 2.12
N ASN A 97 7.87 -21.07 0.93
CA ASN A 97 8.53 -20.36 -0.17
C ASN A 97 7.89 -18.99 -0.42
N CYS A 98 7.52 -18.28 0.64
CA CYS A 98 6.96 -16.92 0.58
C CYS A 98 7.93 -15.83 1.06
N ALA A 99 9.01 -16.21 1.74
CA ALA A 99 9.98 -15.29 2.31
C ALA A 99 11.42 -15.76 2.10
N VAL A 100 12.34 -14.81 2.10
CA VAL A 100 13.79 -15.00 1.97
C VAL A 100 14.47 -14.29 3.14
N PHE A 101 15.40 -14.97 3.79
CA PHE A 101 16.20 -14.36 4.85
C PHE A 101 17.14 -13.31 4.26
N GLU A 102 17.08 -12.06 4.74
CA GLU A 102 17.97 -11.00 4.27
C GLU A 102 19.07 -10.67 5.29
N LYS A 103 18.69 -10.44 6.55
CA LYS A 103 19.64 -9.99 7.59
C LYS A 103 19.16 -10.36 8.99
N SER A 104 20.11 -10.70 9.85
CA SER A 104 19.98 -10.66 11.31
C SER A 104 20.97 -9.66 11.89
N ASP A 105 20.51 -8.80 12.80
CA ASP A 105 21.28 -7.81 13.52
C ASP A 105 20.95 -7.95 15.01
N MET A 106 21.60 -8.90 15.67
CA MET A 106 21.34 -9.21 17.07
C MET A 106 21.84 -8.12 18.03
N GLU A 107 22.75 -7.24 17.60
CA GLU A 107 23.14 -6.06 18.37
C GLU A 107 21.97 -5.08 18.51
N ASN A 108 21.21 -4.90 17.43
CA ASN A 108 20.00 -4.07 17.41
C ASN A 108 18.71 -4.87 17.64
N MET A 109 18.82 -6.16 17.98
CA MET A 109 17.71 -7.09 18.21
C MET A 109 16.69 -7.07 17.07
N TYR A 110 17.16 -7.29 15.84
CA TYR A 110 16.36 -7.09 14.64
C TYR A 110 16.64 -8.15 13.57
N VAL A 111 15.59 -8.60 12.89
CA VAL A 111 15.66 -9.54 11.76
C VAL A 111 14.80 -9.02 10.61
N MET A 112 15.29 -9.21 9.38
CA MET A 112 14.65 -8.75 8.15
C MET A 112 14.49 -9.88 7.14
N PHE A 113 13.29 -9.98 6.57
CA PHE A 113 12.98 -10.88 5.46
C PHE A 113 12.56 -10.09 4.22
N GLY A 114 13.00 -10.55 3.06
CA GLY A 114 12.41 -10.18 1.78
C GLY A 114 11.21 -11.09 1.52
N LEU A 115 10.11 -10.52 1.04
CA LEU A 115 8.87 -11.24 0.75
C LEU A 115 8.72 -11.40 -0.77
N LYS A 116 8.19 -12.56 -1.18
CA LYS A 116 7.94 -12.85 -2.62
C LYS A 116 6.59 -12.32 -3.12
N GLU A 117 5.70 -11.98 -2.19
CA GLU A 117 4.39 -11.36 -2.40
C GLU A 117 4.23 -10.21 -1.40
N GLU A 118 3.21 -9.36 -1.59
CA GLU A 118 2.97 -8.25 -0.66
C GLU A 118 2.68 -8.77 0.75
N ASN A 119 3.13 -8.00 1.75
CA ASN A 119 3.03 -8.32 3.16
C ASN A 119 1.60 -8.71 3.57
N ASP A 120 0.60 -7.96 3.10
CA ASP A 120 -0.80 -8.22 3.37
C ASP A 120 -1.31 -9.50 2.72
N GLU A 121 -0.90 -9.83 1.49
CA GLU A 121 -1.25 -11.12 0.87
C GLU A 121 -0.76 -12.31 1.70
N ILE A 122 0.48 -12.23 2.23
CA ILE A 122 1.08 -13.29 3.05
C ILE A 122 0.41 -13.39 4.43
N PHE A 123 0.28 -12.27 5.16
CA PHE A 123 -0.23 -12.33 6.54
C PHE A 123 -1.76 -12.44 6.61
N ASN A 124 -2.50 -11.99 5.59
CA ASN A 124 -3.92 -12.34 5.46
C ASN A 124 -4.10 -13.83 5.16
N HIS A 125 -3.18 -14.44 4.39
CA HIS A 125 -3.20 -15.89 4.18
C HIS A 125 -2.94 -16.64 5.49
N PHE A 126 -1.90 -16.33 6.27
CA PHE A 126 -1.60 -17.12 7.46
C PHE A 126 -2.44 -16.76 8.71
N SER A 127 -2.91 -15.52 8.83
CA SER A 127 -3.80 -14.97 9.89
C SER A 127 -3.31 -15.01 11.34
N GLN A 128 -2.52 -16.01 11.71
CA GLN A 128 -1.90 -16.20 13.02
C GLN A 128 -0.45 -16.60 12.87
N VAL A 129 0.40 -16.05 13.72
CA VAL A 129 1.83 -16.35 13.73
C VAL A 129 2.37 -16.56 15.13
N LYS A 130 3.48 -17.28 15.20
CA LYS A 130 4.42 -17.28 16.33
C LYS A 130 5.78 -16.79 15.85
N VAL A 131 6.70 -16.53 16.77
CA VAL A 131 8.11 -16.27 16.46
C VAL A 131 8.94 -17.28 17.24
N ALA A 132 9.83 -17.97 16.53
CA ALA A 132 10.84 -18.84 17.11
C ALA A 132 12.17 -18.08 17.21
N TYR A 133 12.78 -18.11 18.39
CA TYR A 133 14.16 -17.66 18.58
C TYR A 133 15.09 -18.85 18.39
N CYS A 134 16.09 -18.69 17.53
CA CYS A 134 16.97 -19.78 17.13
C CYS A 134 18.43 -19.45 17.43
N ASP A 135 19.19 -20.47 17.84
CA ASP A 135 20.64 -20.39 17.86
C ASP A 135 21.22 -20.49 16.43
N LYS A 136 22.54 -20.38 16.33
CA LYS A 136 23.28 -20.44 15.05
C LYS A 136 23.14 -21.77 14.29
N ASP A 137 22.78 -22.85 14.99
CA ASP A 137 22.66 -24.20 14.42
C ASP A 137 21.19 -24.51 14.05
N GLY A 138 20.29 -23.55 14.27
CA GLY A 138 18.86 -23.66 13.99
C GLY A 138 18.10 -24.43 15.06
N ASN A 139 18.64 -24.58 16.28
CA ASN A 139 17.87 -25.11 17.41
C ASN A 139 16.99 -24.00 17.98
N ILE A 140 15.79 -24.38 18.41
CA ILE A 140 14.82 -23.44 18.98
C ILE A 140 15.14 -23.25 20.46
N LEU A 141 15.40 -21.99 20.83
CA LEU A 141 15.65 -21.56 22.22
C LEU A 141 14.36 -21.18 22.93
N GLY A 142 13.36 -20.73 22.17
CA GLY A 142 12.04 -20.38 22.68
C GLY A 142 11.08 -20.05 21.55
N VAL A 143 9.79 -20.13 21.84
CA VAL A 143 8.72 -19.80 20.90
C VAL A 143 7.72 -18.91 21.62
N THR A 144 7.30 -17.83 20.98
CA THR A 144 6.28 -16.94 21.53
C THR A 144 4.91 -17.61 21.54
N ASN A 145 3.99 -17.05 22.33
CA ASN A 145 2.57 -17.27 22.16
C ASN A 145 2.11 -16.85 20.77
N ALA A 146 1.06 -17.50 20.27
CA ALA A 146 0.47 -17.16 18.99
C ALA A 146 -0.26 -15.81 19.07
N SER A 147 -0.11 -14.99 18.04
CA SER A 147 -0.83 -13.73 17.87
C SER A 147 -1.51 -13.67 16.51
N ALA A 148 -2.69 -13.06 16.48
CA ALA A 148 -3.45 -12.88 15.25
C ALA A 148 -3.11 -11.51 14.64
N PHE A 149 -3.11 -11.45 13.31
CA PHE A 149 -3.08 -10.18 12.60
C PHE A 149 -4.48 -9.62 12.43
N GLU A 150 -4.61 -8.30 12.54
CA GLU A 150 -5.82 -7.62 12.06
C GLU A 150 -5.85 -7.74 10.54
N THR A 151 -6.83 -8.47 10.01
CA THR A 151 -7.03 -8.62 8.57
C THR A 151 -7.56 -7.31 8.00
N VAL A 152 -6.87 -6.77 7.00
CA VAL A 152 -7.32 -5.56 6.31
C VAL A 152 -8.29 -5.96 5.21
N HIS A 153 -9.59 -5.71 5.44
CA HIS A 153 -10.66 -6.09 4.51
C HIS A 153 -11.06 -4.99 3.52
N PHE A 154 -10.46 -3.80 3.60
CA PHE A 154 -10.91 -2.65 2.83
C PHE A 154 -10.28 -2.65 1.43
N PHE A 155 -11.11 -2.72 0.38
CA PHE A 155 -10.78 -2.79 -1.06
C PHE A 155 -9.37 -2.32 -1.44
N ASN A 156 -8.46 -3.28 -1.67
CA ASN A 156 -7.06 -3.07 -2.07
C ASN A 156 -6.41 -1.92 -1.30
N THR A 157 -6.57 -1.91 0.02
CA THR A 157 -5.85 -0.97 0.88
C THR A 157 -4.53 -1.64 1.19
N PRO A 158 -3.41 -1.15 0.64
CA PRO A 158 -2.14 -1.79 0.90
C PRO A 158 -1.82 -1.66 2.39
N ALA A 159 -1.30 -2.73 2.96
CA ALA A 159 -1.02 -2.82 4.38
C ALA A 159 0.37 -3.37 4.64
N ALA A 160 1.05 -2.79 5.61
CA ALA A 160 2.36 -3.21 6.05
C ALA A 160 2.28 -3.65 7.51
N TYR A 161 2.63 -4.90 7.76
CA TYR A 161 2.64 -5.44 9.11
C TYR A 161 4.04 -5.31 9.72
N THR A 162 4.10 -4.79 10.94
CA THR A 162 5.31 -4.77 11.76
C THR A 162 5.14 -5.75 12.91
N ILE A 163 6.16 -6.57 13.13
CA ILE A 163 6.16 -7.58 14.19
C ILE A 163 7.21 -7.17 15.23
N GLU A 164 6.77 -7.01 16.47
CA GLU A 164 7.64 -6.83 17.62
C GLU A 164 7.39 -7.98 18.60
N THR A 165 8.45 -8.54 19.16
CA THR A 165 8.36 -9.55 20.22
C THR A 165 8.96 -9.02 21.51
N ASN A 166 8.54 -9.59 22.64
CA ASN A 166 9.05 -9.24 23.97
C ASN A 166 9.52 -10.47 24.77
N GLY A 167 10.02 -11.49 24.08
CA GLY A 167 10.36 -12.80 24.65
C GLY A 167 9.19 -13.78 24.47
N GLU A 168 8.12 -13.63 25.25
CA GLU A 168 6.99 -14.57 25.22
C GLU A 168 5.81 -14.13 24.32
N GLY A 169 5.63 -12.83 24.13
CA GLY A 169 4.52 -12.26 23.38
C GLY A 169 4.93 -11.71 22.02
N ILE A 170 3.94 -11.59 21.13
CA ILE A 170 4.05 -10.88 19.87
C ILE A 170 3.07 -9.71 19.89
N TYR A 171 3.56 -8.56 19.44
CA TYR A 171 2.77 -7.40 19.16
C TYR A 171 2.87 -7.06 17.67
N CYS A 172 1.74 -7.19 16.98
CA CYS A 172 1.61 -6.92 15.56
C CYS A 172 0.96 -5.55 15.35
N ARG A 173 1.62 -4.66 14.60
CA ARG A 173 1.01 -3.41 14.13
C ARG A 173 0.73 -3.51 12.66
N VAL A 174 -0.39 -2.92 12.23
CA VAL A 174 -0.70 -2.73 10.82
C VAL A 174 -0.66 -1.24 10.51
N SER A 175 0.13 -0.86 9.52
CA SER A 175 0.03 0.45 8.87
C SER A 175 -0.76 0.27 7.58
N THR A 176 -1.77 1.09 7.34
CA THR A 176 -2.55 1.06 6.12
C THR A 176 -2.33 2.34 5.33
N GLY A 177 -2.12 2.19 4.02
CA GLY A 177 -2.09 3.32 3.10
C GLY A 177 -3.49 3.83 2.76
N PRO A 178 -3.60 4.94 2.02
CA PRO A 178 -4.86 5.32 1.41
C PRO A 178 -5.30 4.23 0.41
N PRO A 179 -6.58 3.83 0.38
CA PRO A 179 -7.06 2.83 -0.58
C PRO A 179 -6.78 3.26 -2.02
N TYR A 180 -6.35 2.34 -2.89
CA TYR A 180 -5.99 2.69 -4.28
C TYR A 180 -7.13 3.39 -5.05
N PHE A 181 -8.39 3.06 -4.77
CA PHE A 181 -9.52 3.72 -5.43
C PHE A 181 -9.60 5.22 -5.11
N MET A 182 -9.11 5.67 -3.96
CA MET A 182 -9.10 7.10 -3.63
C MET A 182 -8.19 7.89 -4.57
N MET A 183 -7.11 7.27 -5.08
CA MET A 183 -6.26 7.89 -6.10
C MET A 183 -7.00 8.14 -7.43
N LEU A 184 -8.10 7.43 -7.69
CA LEU A 184 -8.92 7.58 -8.90
C LEU A 184 -10.16 8.44 -8.66
N VAL A 185 -10.87 8.19 -7.56
CA VAL A 185 -12.12 8.87 -7.22
C VAL A 185 -11.89 10.35 -6.92
N VAL A 186 -10.84 10.69 -6.17
CA VAL A 186 -10.57 12.09 -5.79
C VAL A 186 -10.27 12.95 -7.03
N PRO A 187 -9.37 12.55 -7.96
CA PRO A 187 -9.18 13.30 -9.20
C PRO A 187 -10.45 13.37 -10.05
N VAL A 188 -11.24 12.30 -10.17
CA VAL A 188 -12.49 12.32 -10.94
C VAL A 188 -13.49 13.31 -10.36
N LEU A 189 -13.70 13.31 -9.04
CA LEU A 189 -14.62 14.21 -8.36
C LEU A 189 -14.18 15.68 -8.40
N VAL A 190 -12.89 15.97 -8.57
CA VAL A 190 -12.39 17.35 -8.68
C VAL A 190 -12.30 17.80 -10.14
N LEU A 191 -11.79 16.95 -11.04
CA LEU A 191 -11.54 17.28 -12.44
C LEU A 191 -12.81 17.28 -13.29
N VAL A 192 -13.76 16.35 -13.06
CA VAL A 192 -14.98 16.27 -13.88
C VAL A 192 -15.90 17.48 -13.65
N PRO A 193 -16.21 17.91 -12.42
CA PRO A 193 -17.03 19.10 -12.21
C PRO A 193 -16.34 20.38 -12.68
N SER A 194 -15.03 20.49 -12.51
CA SER A 194 -14.27 21.66 -12.98
C SER A 194 -14.27 21.75 -14.50
N PHE A 195 -14.15 20.63 -15.22
CA PHE A 195 -14.37 20.58 -16.67
C PHE A 195 -15.80 20.97 -17.06
N GLY A 196 -16.81 20.46 -16.36
CA GLY A 196 -18.22 20.79 -16.59
C GLY A 196 -18.50 22.29 -16.43
N ILE A 197 -17.95 22.91 -15.38
CA ILE A 197 -18.06 24.35 -15.14
C ILE A 197 -17.36 25.14 -16.26
N ALA A 198 -16.15 24.74 -16.66
CA ALA A 198 -15.41 25.40 -17.74
C ALA A 198 -16.17 25.33 -19.08
N LEU A 199 -16.68 24.15 -19.45
CA LEU A 199 -17.51 23.96 -20.65
C LEU A 199 -18.80 24.76 -20.59
N GLY A 200 -19.48 24.80 -19.44
CA GLY A 200 -20.68 25.61 -19.22
C GLY A 200 -20.42 27.11 -19.43
N VAL A 201 -19.30 27.62 -18.91
CA VAL A 201 -18.87 29.01 -19.11
C VAL A 201 -18.58 29.29 -20.59
N ILE A 202 -17.88 28.40 -21.29
CA ILE A 202 -17.57 28.53 -22.73
C ILE A 202 -18.86 28.51 -23.56
N ALA A 203 -19.76 27.53 -23.33
CA ALA A 203 -21.01 27.39 -24.04
C ALA A 203 -21.93 28.61 -23.85
N LYS A 204 -22.04 29.14 -22.62
CA LYS A 204 -22.76 30.38 -22.33
C LYS A 204 -22.18 31.58 -23.10
N ARG A 205 -20.86 31.60 -23.29
CA ARG A 205 -20.15 32.65 -24.04
C ARG A 205 -20.39 32.56 -25.54
N LEU A 206 -20.37 31.36 -26.11
CA LEU A 206 -20.71 31.13 -27.52
C LEU A 206 -22.16 31.49 -27.81
N ARG A 207 -23.10 31.12 -26.93
CA ARG A 207 -24.51 31.53 -27.03
C ARG A 207 -24.69 33.04 -26.96
N LYS A 208 -24.04 33.72 -26.01
CA LYS A 208 -24.08 35.20 -25.93
C LYS A 208 -23.51 35.84 -27.20
N LYS A 209 -22.34 35.41 -27.68
CA LYS A 209 -21.76 35.94 -28.93
C LYS A 209 -22.68 35.72 -30.13
N ALA A 210 -23.28 34.54 -30.26
CA ALA A 210 -24.23 34.24 -31.33
C ALA A 210 -25.50 35.11 -31.22
N GLN A 211 -26.01 35.37 -30.01
CA GLN A 211 -27.15 36.26 -29.79
C GLN A 211 -26.81 37.72 -30.13
N THR A 212 -25.64 38.22 -29.72
CA THR A 212 -25.19 39.57 -30.06
C THR A 212 -24.97 39.72 -31.56
N ALA A 213 -24.37 38.73 -32.23
CA ALA A 213 -24.21 38.73 -33.68
C ALA A 213 -25.57 38.71 -34.42
N LYS A 214 -26.55 37.94 -33.92
CA LYS A 214 -27.92 37.95 -34.46
C LYS A 214 -28.62 39.30 -34.26
N MET A 215 -28.44 39.95 -33.11
CA MET A 215 -28.99 41.30 -32.88
C MET A 215 -28.38 42.34 -33.83
N ILE A 216 -27.06 42.36 -33.97
CA ILE A 216 -26.36 43.28 -34.89
C ILE A 216 -26.86 43.09 -36.33
N LYS A 217 -26.99 41.84 -36.77
CA LYS A 217 -27.50 41.54 -38.12
C LYS A 217 -28.96 41.97 -38.33
N ARG A 218 -29.81 41.88 -37.30
CA ARG A 218 -31.20 42.40 -37.35
C ARG A 218 -31.26 43.92 -37.42
N ILE A 219 -30.41 44.62 -36.67
CA ILE A 219 -30.35 46.09 -36.69
C ILE A 219 -29.93 46.58 -38.09
N GLN A 220 -28.85 46.02 -38.65
CA GLN A 220 -28.41 46.36 -40.01
C GLN A 220 -29.46 46.04 -41.09
N SER A 221 -30.18 44.91 -40.97
CA SER A 221 -31.25 44.58 -41.91
C SER A 221 -32.44 45.54 -41.80
N GLY A 222 -32.74 46.06 -40.60
CA GLY A 222 -33.83 47.00 -40.37
C GLY A 222 -33.51 48.44 -40.81
N GLU A 223 -32.24 48.86 -40.69
CA GLU A 223 -31.78 50.14 -41.25
C GLU A 223 -31.86 50.16 -42.78
N VAL A 224 -31.40 49.09 -43.44
CA VAL A 224 -31.43 48.99 -44.92
C VAL A 224 -32.86 48.95 -45.48
N ASP A 225 -33.82 48.39 -44.75
CA ASP A 225 -35.23 48.36 -45.18
C ASP A 225 -35.96 49.69 -44.98
N ASN A 226 -35.52 50.54 -44.05
CA ASN A 226 -36.07 51.88 -43.84
C ASN A 226 -35.50 52.90 -44.85
N GLU A 227 -34.22 52.80 -45.21
CA GLU A 227 -33.60 53.66 -46.25
C GLU A 227 -34.17 53.43 -47.66
N ARG A 228 -34.94 52.36 -47.88
CA ARG A 228 -35.59 52.05 -49.17
C ARG A 228 -37.03 52.57 -49.30
N LYS A 229 -37.57 53.20 -48.25
CA LYS A 229 -38.98 53.65 -48.18
C LYS A 229 -39.14 55.18 -48.12
N GLU A 230 -38.06 55.93 -48.26
CA GLU A 230 -38.08 57.36 -48.62
C GLU A 230 -37.85 57.52 -50.13
#